data_AF-A0A924P9C8-F1
#
_entry.id   AF-A0A924P9C8-F1
#
_cell.length_a   1.000
_cell.length_b   1.000
_cell.length_c   1.000
_cell.angle_alpha   90.00
_cell.angle_beta   90.00
_cell.angle_gamma   90.00
#
_symmetry.space_group_name_H-M   'P 1'
#
loop_
_entity.id
_entity.type
_entity.pdbx_description
1 polymer ?
#
loop_
_entity_poly.entity_id
_entity_poly.type
_entity_poly.pdbx_seq_one_letter_code
_entity_poly.pdbx_strand_id
1 'polypeptide(L)'
;MVFEKRPVSNVKTLQTTVAFQQLNGVDEPTFKIAGQAGVNITIELCFLKGGKLSGVTPAGDENYFLEDGTGKYEMKGDVITFCPGKLTHELIEGLEGERYGTHFGSLRTAGMHVYPTGITPFEHTLMVS
;
A
#
# COMPACT_ATOMS: atom_id res chain seq x y z
N MET A 1 38.68 18.06 -2.12
CA MET A 1 37.59 17.96 -3.12
C MET A 1 36.28 18.21 -2.41
N VAL A 2 35.45 19.12 -2.91
CA VAL A 2 34.17 19.47 -2.29
C VAL A 2 33.08 18.62 -2.96
N PHE A 3 32.63 17.56 -2.30
CA PHE A 3 31.62 16.62 -2.83
C PHE A 3 30.33 17.34 -3.26
N GLU A 4 29.97 18.43 -2.58
CA GLU A 4 28.75 19.21 -2.83
C GLU A 4 28.72 19.94 -4.19
N LYS A 5 29.87 20.12 -4.86
CA LYS A 5 29.97 20.88 -6.12
C LYS A 5 30.03 20.01 -7.37
N ARG A 6 29.85 18.69 -7.24
CA ARG A 6 29.82 17.80 -8.41
C ARG A 6 28.51 17.98 -9.18
N PRO A 7 28.54 18.16 -10.51
CA PRO A 7 27.32 18.22 -11.30
C PRO A 7 26.50 16.93 -11.13
N VAL A 8 25.27 17.05 -10.67
CA VAL A 8 24.31 15.96 -10.59
C VAL A 8 23.42 16.00 -11.83
N SER A 9 23.65 15.11 -12.78
CA SER A 9 22.71 14.84 -13.87
C SER A 9 21.89 13.61 -13.48
N ASN A 10 20.56 13.66 -13.70
CA ASN A 10 19.60 12.59 -13.38
C ASN A 10 19.13 12.50 -11.91
N VAL A 11 18.80 13.62 -11.28
CA VAL A 11 18.08 13.61 -10.00
C VAL A 11 16.67 13.04 -10.23
N LYS A 12 16.37 11.91 -9.60
CA LYS A 12 15.02 11.34 -9.56
C LYS A 12 14.33 11.79 -8.28
N THR A 13 13.16 12.39 -8.42
CA THR A 13 12.31 12.78 -7.29
C THR A 13 11.15 11.81 -7.16
N LEU A 14 10.80 11.48 -5.92
CA LEU A 14 9.59 10.79 -5.55
C LEU A 14 8.87 11.67 -4.53
N GLN A 15 7.64 12.03 -4.82
CA GLN A 15 6.77 12.79 -3.93
C GLN A 15 5.55 11.94 -3.61
N THR A 16 5.41 11.59 -2.33
CA THR A 16 4.26 10.89 -1.80
C THR A 16 3.49 11.83 -0.88
N THR A 17 2.22 12.05 -1.18
CA THR A 17 1.30 12.80 -0.34
C THR A 17 0.17 11.87 0.08
N VAL A 18 -0.06 11.76 1.38
CA VAL A 18 -1.22 11.06 1.94
C VAL A 18 -2.06 12.09 2.66
N ALA A 19 -3.26 12.35 2.14
CA ALA A 19 -4.26 13.20 2.79
C ALA A 19 -5.29 12.31 3.46
N PHE A 20 -5.79 12.72 4.62
CA PHE A 20 -6.82 11.98 5.34
C PHE A 20 -8.00 12.90 5.60
N GLN A 21 -9.20 12.43 5.26
CA GLN A 21 -10.45 13.12 5.53
C GLN A 21 -11.41 12.14 6.20
N GLN A 22 -12.29 12.64 7.08
CA GLN A 22 -13.40 11.86 7.61
C GLN A 22 -14.71 12.56 7.23
N LEU A 23 -15.61 11.83 6.57
CA LEU A 23 -16.90 12.34 6.09
C LEU A 23 -18.02 11.39 6.50
N ASN A 24 -18.96 11.86 7.31
CA ASN A 24 -20.13 11.08 7.74
C ASN A 24 -19.81 9.71 8.35
N GLY A 25 -18.68 9.57 9.05
CA GLY A 25 -18.22 8.32 9.65
C GLY A 25 -17.46 7.39 8.70
N VAL A 26 -17.14 7.84 7.49
CA VAL A 26 -16.25 7.16 6.54
C VAL A 26 -14.91 7.89 6.51
N ASP A 27 -13.83 7.14 6.68
CA ASP A 27 -12.47 7.62 6.55
C ASP A 27 -12.00 7.51 5.08
N GLU A 28 -11.45 8.59 4.54
CA GLU A 28 -11.06 8.72 3.14
C GLU A 28 -9.56 9.08 2.98
N PRO A 29 -8.62 8.13 3.20
CA PRO A 29 -7.22 8.36 2.87
C PRO A 29 -7.01 8.43 1.34
N THR A 30 -6.49 9.56 0.88
CA THR A 30 -6.08 9.81 -0.51
C THR A 30 -4.56 9.76 -0.65
N PHE A 31 -4.09 8.86 -1.50
CA PHE A 31 -2.70 8.69 -1.87
C PHE A 31 -2.43 9.37 -3.20
N LYS A 32 -1.49 10.32 -3.23
CA LYS A 32 -0.98 10.96 -4.45
C LYS A 32 0.52 10.74 -4.53
N ILE A 33 0.96 9.98 -5.52
CA ILE A 33 2.36 9.60 -5.70
C ILE A 33 2.82 10.04 -7.07
N ALA A 34 3.72 11.02 -7.09
CA ALA A 34 4.35 11.55 -8.28
C ALA A 34 5.85 11.25 -8.27
N GLY A 35 6.45 11.12 -9.45
CA GLY A 35 7.86 10.81 -9.61
C GLY A 35 8.14 10.31 -11.01
N GLN A 36 9.20 9.52 -11.16
CA GLN A 36 9.47 8.87 -12.45
C GLN A 36 8.26 7.99 -12.84
N ALA A 37 7.71 8.21 -14.04
CA ALA A 37 6.62 7.39 -14.55
C ALA A 37 7.02 5.92 -14.69
N GLY A 38 6.06 5.01 -14.50
CA GLY A 38 6.26 3.58 -14.68
C GLY A 38 6.81 2.85 -13.46
N VAL A 39 6.94 3.51 -12.31
CA VAL A 39 7.38 2.85 -11.06
C VAL A 39 6.18 2.24 -10.35
N ASN A 40 6.28 0.95 -10.01
CA ASN A 40 5.31 0.18 -9.23
C ASN A 40 5.07 0.77 -7.84
N ILE A 41 3.82 0.74 -7.40
CA ILE A 41 3.34 1.22 -6.11
C ILE A 41 2.53 0.12 -5.45
N THR A 42 2.86 -0.18 -4.19
CA THR A 42 2.12 -1.12 -3.36
C THR A 42 1.68 -0.41 -2.08
N ILE A 43 0.37 -0.44 -1.81
CA ILE A 43 -0.19 0.00 -0.53
C ILE A 43 -0.50 -1.26 0.28
N GLU A 44 -0.08 -1.32 1.54
CA GLU A 44 -0.34 -2.46 2.42
C GLU A 44 -1.37 -2.06 3.49
N LEU A 45 -2.56 -2.68 3.44
CA LEU A 45 -3.56 -2.59 4.50
C LEU A 45 -3.34 -3.75 5.48
N CYS A 46 -3.05 -3.44 6.75
CA CYS A 46 -2.73 -4.43 7.78
C CYS A 46 -3.94 -4.70 8.69
N PHE A 47 -4.38 -5.95 8.76
CA PHE A 47 -5.46 -6.40 9.63
C PHE A 47 -4.98 -7.44 10.65
N LEU A 48 -5.67 -7.54 11.78
CA LEU A 48 -5.30 -8.51 12.82
C LEU A 48 -5.51 -9.96 12.35
N LYS A 49 -4.61 -10.85 12.76
CA LYS A 49 -4.74 -12.28 12.48
C LYS A 49 -5.95 -12.88 13.21
N GLY A 50 -6.60 -13.85 12.57
CA GLY A 50 -7.76 -14.56 13.12
C GLY A 50 -9.11 -13.89 12.85
N GLY A 51 -9.11 -12.75 12.14
CA GLY A 51 -10.32 -12.23 11.50
C GLY A 51 -10.62 -12.95 10.18
N LYS A 52 -11.68 -12.52 9.50
CA LYS A 52 -12.11 -13.05 8.21
C LYS A 52 -12.13 -11.95 7.17
N LEU A 53 -11.41 -12.17 6.07
CA LEU A 53 -11.47 -11.32 4.89
C LEU A 53 -12.46 -11.88 3.86
N SER A 54 -13.14 -10.99 3.15
CA SER A 54 -14.04 -11.28 2.03
C SER A 54 -13.98 -10.18 0.99
N GLY A 55 -14.35 -10.48 -0.26
CA GLY A 55 -14.19 -9.53 -1.37
C GLY A 55 -12.73 -9.30 -1.77
N VAL A 56 -11.85 -10.26 -1.46
CA VAL A 56 -10.42 -10.21 -1.77
C VAL A 56 -9.96 -11.56 -2.33
N THR A 57 -8.89 -11.54 -3.12
CA THR A 57 -8.28 -12.74 -3.73
C THR A 57 -7.05 -13.16 -2.92
N PRO A 58 -6.92 -14.43 -2.48
CA PRO A 58 -5.73 -14.88 -1.76
C PRO A 58 -4.45 -14.83 -2.61
N ALA A 59 -3.36 -14.34 -2.01
CA ALA A 59 -2.03 -14.25 -2.63
C ALA A 59 -0.95 -15.07 -1.88
N GLY A 60 -1.35 -15.89 -0.90
CA GLY A 60 -0.46 -16.71 -0.08
C GLY A 60 0.04 -16.01 1.18
N ASP A 61 0.50 -16.75 2.19
CA ASP A 61 1.09 -16.21 3.43
C ASP A 61 0.30 -15.09 4.12
N GLU A 62 -1.02 -15.23 4.23
CA GLU A 62 -1.94 -14.21 4.79
C GLU A 62 -2.01 -12.91 3.96
N ASN A 63 -1.53 -12.93 2.72
CA ASN A 63 -1.65 -11.84 1.76
C ASN A 63 -2.88 -12.02 0.89
N TYR A 64 -3.48 -10.89 0.50
CA TYR A 64 -4.65 -10.83 -0.34
C TYR A 64 -4.60 -9.62 -1.27
N PHE A 65 -5.14 -9.77 -2.48
CA PHE A 65 -5.35 -8.68 -3.41
C PHE A 65 -6.77 -8.14 -3.31
N LEU A 66 -6.90 -6.82 -3.41
CA LEU A 66 -8.19 -6.16 -3.64
C LEU A 66 -8.22 -5.68 -5.08
N GLU A 67 -8.59 -6.59 -5.98
CA GLU A 67 -8.56 -6.38 -7.44
C GLU A 67 -9.51 -5.27 -7.89
N ASP A 68 -10.74 -5.33 -7.40
CA ASP A 68 -11.79 -4.37 -7.64
C ASP A 68 -12.76 -4.32 -6.45
N GLY A 69 -13.84 -3.55 -6.59
CA GLY A 69 -14.99 -3.64 -5.68
C GLY A 69 -14.68 -3.23 -4.23
N THR A 70 -15.24 -3.99 -3.30
CA THR A 70 -15.18 -3.71 -1.85
C THR A 70 -14.72 -4.95 -1.10
N GLY A 71 -13.69 -4.77 -0.29
CA GLY A 71 -13.25 -5.76 0.67
C GLY A 71 -13.89 -5.54 2.03
N LYS A 72 -14.01 -6.62 2.80
CA LYS A 72 -14.52 -6.60 4.16
C LYS A 72 -13.64 -7.46 5.06
N TYR A 73 -13.27 -6.90 6.20
CA TYR A 73 -12.64 -7.58 7.33
C TYR A 73 -13.62 -7.69 8.49
N GLU A 74 -13.76 -8.86 9.08
CA GLU A 74 -14.64 -9.10 10.22
C GLU A 74 -13.88 -9.79 11.37
N MET A 75 -14.00 -9.25 12.58
CA MET A 75 -13.39 -9.83 13.77
C MET A 75 -14.29 -9.59 14.99
N LYS A 76 -14.68 -10.66 15.69
CA LYS A 76 -15.49 -10.59 16.93
C LYS A 76 -16.78 -9.75 16.83
N GLY A 77 -17.37 -9.67 15.63
CA GLY A 77 -18.59 -8.90 15.37
C GLY A 77 -18.35 -7.48 14.85
N ASP A 78 -17.11 -6.97 14.95
CA ASP A 78 -16.72 -5.72 14.32
C ASP A 78 -16.42 -5.94 12.85
N VAL A 79 -16.81 -4.98 12.02
CA VAL A 79 -16.68 -5.04 10.56
C VAL A 79 -15.96 -3.78 10.09
N ILE A 80 -14.93 -3.97 9.28
CA ILE A 80 -14.27 -2.91 8.52
C ILE A 80 -14.53 -3.21 7.04
N THR A 81 -15.03 -2.23 6.32
CA THR A 81 -15.23 -2.23 4.88
C THR A 81 -14.21 -1.28 4.24
N PHE A 82 -13.69 -1.64 3.07
CA PHE A 82 -12.69 -0.85 2.39
C PHE A 82 -12.80 -0.98 0.87
N CYS A 83 -12.80 0.17 0.16
CA CYS A 83 -12.97 0.24 -1.28
C CYS A 83 -12.45 1.58 -1.84
N PRO A 84 -12.30 1.76 -3.17
CA PRO A 84 -12.38 0.75 -4.20
C PRO A 84 -11.09 -0.08 -4.29
N GLY A 85 -11.22 -1.30 -4.80
CA GLY A 85 -10.09 -2.12 -5.22
C GLY A 85 -9.30 -1.55 -6.39
N LYS A 86 -8.05 -1.97 -6.47
CA LYS A 86 -7.15 -1.70 -7.59
C LYS A 86 -5.97 -2.67 -7.58
N LEU A 87 -5.83 -3.47 -8.65
CA LEU A 87 -4.65 -4.30 -8.87
C LEU A 87 -4.03 -3.99 -10.23
N THR A 88 -2.88 -3.32 -10.23
CA THR A 88 -2.12 -3.02 -11.47
C THR A 88 -0.95 -3.98 -11.66
N HIS A 89 -0.46 -4.59 -10.58
CA HIS A 89 0.58 -5.62 -10.58
C HIS A 89 0.54 -6.43 -9.28
N GLU A 90 1.23 -7.57 -9.23
CA GLU A 90 1.24 -8.50 -8.08
C GLU A 90 2.53 -8.43 -7.25
N LEU A 91 3.41 -7.44 -7.49
CA LEU A 91 4.65 -7.25 -6.72
C LEU A 91 4.36 -6.81 -5.27
N ILE A 92 4.31 -7.79 -4.35
CA ILE A 92 4.06 -7.61 -2.91
C ILE A 92 5.20 -8.11 -2.01
N GLU A 93 6.30 -8.56 -2.61
CA GLU A 93 7.49 -9.04 -1.91
C GLU A 93 8.68 -8.08 -2.09
N GLY A 94 9.63 -8.12 -1.15
CA GLY A 94 10.87 -7.32 -1.23
C GLY A 94 10.63 -5.81 -1.10
N LEU A 95 9.54 -5.40 -0.46
CA LEU A 95 9.16 -4.00 -0.30
C LEU A 95 10.04 -3.27 0.72
N GLU A 96 10.70 -4.01 1.62
CA GLU A 96 11.52 -3.47 2.70
C GLU A 96 12.81 -2.77 2.26
N GLY A 97 13.22 -2.93 0.99
CA GLY A 97 14.44 -2.34 0.46
C GLY A 97 15.73 -2.96 1.00
N GLU A 98 16.85 -2.64 0.34
CA GLU A 98 18.14 -3.34 0.50
C GLU A 98 18.74 -3.25 1.92
N ARG A 99 18.45 -2.17 2.66
CA ARG A 99 18.92 -1.99 4.04
C ARG A 99 18.39 -3.03 5.03
N TYR A 100 17.17 -3.52 4.82
CA TYR A 100 16.53 -4.48 5.74
C TYR A 100 16.89 -5.93 5.39
N GLY A 101 17.04 -6.24 4.09
CA GLY A 101 17.43 -7.58 3.62
C GLY A 101 18.82 -8.03 4.11
N THR A 102 19.78 -7.10 4.24
CA THR A 102 21.16 -7.42 4.70
C THR A 102 21.28 -7.74 6.19
N HIS A 103 20.28 -7.37 7.00
CA HIS A 103 20.27 -7.59 8.46
C HIS A 103 19.23 -8.63 8.91
N PHE A 104 18.66 -9.42 7.97
CA PHE A 104 17.52 -10.31 8.24
C PHE A 104 16.34 -9.60 8.91
N GLY A 105 16.22 -8.28 8.71
CA GLY A 105 15.15 -7.47 9.24
C GLY A 105 13.93 -7.52 8.32
N SER A 106 12.73 -7.43 8.89
CA SER A 106 11.49 -7.29 8.13
C SER A 106 10.75 -6.03 8.56
N LEU A 107 10.19 -5.31 7.59
CA LEU A 107 9.24 -4.22 7.82
C LEU A 107 7.78 -4.72 7.81
N ARG A 108 7.57 -6.02 7.63
CA ARG A 108 6.23 -6.59 7.50
C ARG A 108 5.56 -6.64 8.86
N THR A 109 4.41 -5.99 8.96
CA THR A 109 3.59 -6.04 10.18
C THR A 109 3.00 -7.44 10.34
N ALA A 110 2.89 -7.96 11.56
CA ALA A 110 2.19 -9.22 11.78
C ALA A 110 0.69 -9.04 11.51
N GLY A 111 0.07 -9.98 10.78
CA GLY A 111 -1.36 -9.89 10.48
C GLY A 111 -1.74 -10.53 9.15
N MET A 112 -2.92 -10.14 8.68
CA MET A 112 -3.42 -10.38 7.33
C MET A 112 -3.25 -9.09 6.53
N HIS A 113 -2.83 -9.19 5.27
CA HIS A 113 -2.47 -8.03 4.46
C HIS A 113 -3.32 -7.96 3.20
N VAL A 114 -3.84 -6.78 2.89
CA VAL A 114 -4.57 -6.54 1.64
C VAL A 114 -3.86 -5.47 0.81
N TYR A 115 -3.67 -5.74 -0.47
CA TYR A 115 -2.84 -4.93 -1.35
C TYR A 115 -3.62 -4.27 -2.50
N PRO A 116 -3.87 -2.96 -2.41
CA PRO A 116 -4.08 -2.11 -3.57
C PRO A 116 -2.75 -1.77 -4.25
N THR A 117 -2.63 -1.97 -5.56
CA THR A 117 -1.39 -1.73 -6.32
C THR A 117 -1.59 -0.83 -7.55
N GLY A 118 -0.53 -0.11 -7.91
CA GLY A 118 -0.56 0.95 -8.90
C GLY A 118 0.77 1.17 -9.60
N ILE A 119 0.79 2.12 -10.54
CA ILE A 119 2.00 2.58 -11.22
C ILE A 119 1.99 4.11 -11.19
N THR A 120 3.14 4.72 -10.95
CA THR A 120 3.30 6.18 -10.97
C THR A 120 3.16 6.78 -12.38
N PRO A 121 2.57 7.99 -12.51
CA PRO A 121 1.93 8.76 -11.45
C PRO A 121 0.63 8.10 -10.99
N PHE A 122 0.40 8.12 -9.67
CA PHE A 122 -0.68 7.37 -9.03
C PHE A 122 -1.50 8.29 -8.14
N GLU A 123 -2.82 8.27 -8.31
CA GLU A 123 -3.78 8.86 -7.38
C GLU A 123 -4.85 7.80 -7.06
N HIS A 124 -5.13 7.61 -5.77
CA HIS A 124 -6.14 6.66 -5.29
C HIS A 124 -6.68 7.10 -3.94
N THR A 125 -7.99 7.11 -3.78
CA THR A 125 -8.66 7.37 -2.49
C THR A 125 -9.33 6.09 -2.06
N LEU A 126 -8.96 5.58 -0.89
CA LEU A 126 -9.72 4.52 -0.23
C LEU A 126 -10.79 5.15 0.64
N MET A 127 -11.96 4.55 0.69
CA MET A 127 -13.01 4.75 1.68
C MET A 127 -12.94 3.57 2.65
N VAL A 128 -12.94 3.86 3.95
CA VAL A 128 -12.88 2.89 5.04
C VAL A 128 -13.96 3.21 6.06
N SER A 129 -14.78 2.23 6.42
CA SER A 129 -15.84 2.37 7.44
C SER A 129 -16.11 1.09 8.20
#